data_AF-A0A960QEP2-F1
#
_entry.id   AF-A0A960QEP2-F1
#
_cell.length_a   1.000
_cell.length_b   1.000
_cell.length_c   1.000
_cell.angle_alpha   90.00
_cell.angle_beta   90.00
_cell.angle_gamma   90.00
#
_symmetry.space_group_name_H-M   'P 1'
#
loop_
_entity.id
_entity.type
_entity.pdbx_description
1 polymer ?
#
loop_
_entity_poly.entity_id
_entity_poly.type
_entity_poly.pdbx_seq_one_letter_code
_entity_poly.pdbx_strand_id
1 'polypeptide(L)'
;MKYILLIVFAATQLFANTITSLEYSWDTPAPPGGGVALTVVPGAQPQVVQSISIAALSNGLHTLYIRALDDSTGWGEVAGEWVYKFASENYQERVVAEFEVWFDDGTRAVYDVPDAATAQLIRSIPVASLSYGLHVLNVRARHQNGEWGQAQSEWVYKFAPPVDDSLLIVQAEVQIDAQTPLYFDVTDDSQTSLTASIAANSIGYGVHAACIRFQDTHGVWSSPDCRNFFVIPGTSNSNEGYIAGAECWINVDPGEGNGIALLPSDGTWDELTETAYVDLTDSIPMGIHLLGIRVRDDAGQWSNVELDTISVGPLLVIQTSGNDVVLSWTDSPEPHSFTVNRSAVSGSGFSPIGSTTEATYTDAGIVNTLPEAYYNVTFELQPGAQNMFRLPDLRKQHSK
;
A
#
# COMPACT_ATOMS: atom_id res chain seq x y z
N MET A 1 41.40 -9.48 10.38
CA MET A 1 40.64 -8.54 11.23
C MET A 1 39.55 -9.33 11.93
N LYS A 2 39.44 -9.22 13.26
CA LYS A 2 38.32 -9.79 14.02
C LYS A 2 37.16 -8.81 13.87
N TYR A 3 36.07 -9.23 13.23
CA TYR A 3 34.85 -8.43 13.12
C TYR A 3 33.97 -8.75 14.33
N ILE A 4 33.59 -7.73 15.10
CA ILE A 4 32.83 -7.87 16.36
C ILE A 4 31.42 -7.32 16.11
N LEU A 5 30.42 -8.20 16.12
CA LEU A 5 29.01 -7.82 16.23
C LEU A 5 28.57 -8.06 17.68
N LEU A 6 28.23 -6.98 18.39
CA LEU A 6 27.65 -7.01 19.73
C LEU A 6 26.14 -6.77 19.59
N ILE A 7 25.32 -7.76 19.95
CA ILE A 7 23.86 -7.68 19.93
C ILE A 7 23.39 -7.61 21.39
N VAL A 8 22.67 -6.54 21.74
CA VAL A 8 22.08 -6.35 23.07
C VAL A 8 20.58 -6.57 22.95
N PHE A 9 20.05 -7.57 23.65
CA PHE A 9 18.61 -7.83 23.71
C PHE A 9 17.95 -6.96 24.79
N ALA A 10 16.87 -6.27 24.45
CA ALA A 10 15.95 -5.67 25.41
C ALA A 10 14.66 -6.49 25.39
N ALA A 11 14.47 -7.35 26.40
CA ALA A 11 13.20 -8.05 26.61
C ALA A 11 12.34 -7.25 27.59
N THR A 12 11.12 -6.89 27.16
CA THR A 12 10.04 -6.45 28.03
C THR A 12 9.58 -7.61 28.89
N GLN A 13 9.39 -7.36 30.19
CA GLN A 13 9.03 -8.35 31.21
C GLN A 13 7.79 -9.17 30.81
N LEU A 14 7.97 -10.48 30.79
CA LEU A 14 7.08 -11.50 31.37
C LEU A 14 7.91 -12.80 31.42
N PHE A 15 7.83 -13.53 32.53
CA PHE A 15 8.48 -14.82 32.86
C PHE A 15 9.83 -14.77 33.61
N ALA A 16 9.91 -15.63 34.64
CA ALA A 16 10.86 -15.64 35.75
C ALA A 16 12.07 -16.58 35.56
N ASN A 17 12.31 -17.06 34.34
CA ASN A 17 13.35 -18.05 34.06
C ASN A 17 14.67 -17.35 33.72
N THR A 18 15.78 -17.86 34.27
CA THR A 18 17.13 -17.33 34.00
C THR A 18 17.67 -17.92 32.71
N ILE A 19 18.10 -17.09 31.77
CA ILE A 19 18.79 -17.56 30.55
C ILE A 19 20.18 -18.05 30.95
N THR A 20 20.47 -19.33 30.71
CA THR A 20 21.73 -19.99 31.11
C THR A 20 22.71 -20.11 29.95
N SER A 21 22.23 -20.18 28.70
CA SER A 21 23.09 -20.19 27.51
C SER A 21 22.37 -19.63 26.28
N LEU A 22 23.15 -19.23 25.27
CA LEU A 22 22.68 -18.86 23.94
C LEU A 22 23.48 -19.66 22.90
N GLU A 23 22.86 -19.99 21.76
CA GLU A 23 23.57 -20.50 20.58
C GLU A 23 23.13 -19.77 19.32
N TYR A 24 23.99 -19.74 18.30
CA TYR A 24 23.66 -19.15 17.01
C TYR A 24 24.01 -20.06 15.81
N SER A 25 23.40 -19.77 14.67
CA SER A 25 23.67 -20.39 13.38
C SER A 25 23.44 -19.39 12.24
N TRP A 26 24.06 -19.63 11.08
CA TRP A 26 23.96 -18.77 9.91
C TRP A 26 23.11 -19.44 8.82
N ASP A 27 22.21 -18.66 8.23
CA ASP A 27 21.36 -18.96 7.05
C ASP A 27 20.39 -20.14 7.19
N THR A 28 20.65 -21.08 8.08
CA THR A 28 19.78 -22.20 8.41
C THR A 28 19.79 -22.40 9.93
N PRO A 29 18.62 -22.46 10.58
CA PRO A 29 18.57 -22.63 12.03
C PRO A 29 19.07 -24.02 12.43
N ALA A 30 20.03 -24.06 13.35
CA ALA A 30 20.51 -25.31 13.92
C ALA A 30 19.46 -25.98 14.83
N PRO A 31 19.44 -27.32 14.94
CA PRO A 31 18.64 -28.01 15.96
C PRO A 31 19.10 -27.62 17.37
N PRO A 32 18.27 -27.79 18.40
CA PRO A 32 18.62 -27.39 19.77
C PRO A 32 19.91 -28.06 20.26
N GLY A 33 20.90 -27.25 20.65
CA GLY A 33 22.23 -27.71 21.08
C GLY A 33 23.19 -28.01 19.93
N GLY A 34 22.78 -27.75 18.68
CA GLY A 34 23.60 -27.93 17.47
C GLY A 34 24.20 -26.63 16.94
N GLY A 35 23.91 -25.48 17.57
CA GLY A 35 24.45 -24.18 17.18
C GLY A 35 25.84 -23.92 17.77
N VAL A 36 26.43 -22.78 17.40
CA VAL A 36 27.67 -22.29 18.02
C VAL A 36 27.32 -21.59 19.33
N ALA A 37 27.84 -22.10 20.44
CA ALA A 37 27.58 -21.54 21.76
C ALA A 37 28.13 -20.11 21.92
N LEU A 38 27.31 -19.25 22.53
CA LEU A 38 27.67 -17.90 22.94
C LEU A 38 27.89 -17.84 24.45
N THR A 39 28.95 -17.14 24.84
CA THR A 39 29.21 -16.84 26.26
C THR A 39 28.28 -15.74 26.72
N VAL A 40 27.42 -16.04 27.70
CA VAL A 40 26.50 -15.09 28.34
C VAL A 40 26.85 -14.90 29.81
N VAL A 41 26.56 -13.71 30.34
CA VAL A 41 26.43 -13.53 31.80
C VAL A 41 25.00 -13.92 32.18
N PRO A 42 24.77 -15.00 32.95
CA PRO A 42 23.42 -15.44 33.30
C PRO A 42 22.65 -14.38 34.09
N GLY A 43 21.36 -14.24 33.81
CA GLY A 43 20.46 -13.30 34.48
C GLY A 43 19.13 -13.13 33.74
N ALA A 44 18.22 -12.36 34.33
CA ALA A 44 16.93 -12.00 33.72
C ALA A 44 17.08 -11.14 32.45
N GLN A 45 18.24 -10.50 32.26
CA GLN A 45 18.66 -9.87 31.01
C GLN A 45 20.08 -10.32 30.67
N PRO A 46 20.24 -11.47 29.98
CA PRO A 46 21.57 -11.99 29.68
C PRO A 46 22.32 -11.02 28.77
N GLN A 47 23.56 -10.68 29.14
CA GLN A 47 24.44 -9.90 28.28
C GLN A 47 25.35 -10.86 27.51
N VAL A 48 25.30 -10.78 26.17
CA VAL A 48 26.26 -11.47 25.31
C VAL A 48 27.59 -10.73 25.40
N VAL A 49 28.63 -11.40 25.88
CA VAL A 49 29.98 -10.81 26.06
C VAL A 49 30.97 -11.28 25.00
N GLN A 50 30.49 -11.98 23.99
CA GLN A 50 31.30 -12.58 22.94
C GLN A 50 30.90 -12.03 21.56
N SER A 51 31.91 -11.75 20.74
CA SER A 51 31.71 -11.39 19.34
C SER A 51 31.32 -12.61 18.48
N ILE A 52 30.33 -12.44 17.62
CA ILE A 52 29.98 -13.43 16.58
C ILE A 52 30.87 -13.21 15.35
N SER A 53 31.55 -14.27 14.90
CA SER A 53 32.44 -14.17 13.72
C SER A 53 31.65 -14.29 12.42
N ILE A 54 31.87 -13.34 11.51
CA ILE A 54 31.34 -13.34 10.13
C ILE A 54 32.41 -13.69 9.08
N ALA A 55 33.60 -14.14 9.53
CA ALA A 55 34.74 -14.34 8.64
C ALA A 55 34.46 -15.36 7.53
N ALA A 56 33.71 -16.42 7.85
CA ALA A 56 33.38 -17.51 6.94
C ALA A 56 32.19 -17.26 6.00
N LEU A 57 31.43 -16.17 6.19
CA LEU A 57 30.28 -15.84 5.34
C LEU A 57 30.73 -15.37 3.95
N SER A 58 29.93 -15.61 2.92
CA SER A 58 30.06 -14.92 1.64
C SER A 58 29.69 -13.44 1.78
N ASN A 59 29.99 -12.62 0.77
CA ASN A 59 29.41 -11.28 0.70
C ASN A 59 27.95 -11.40 0.24
N GLY A 60 27.06 -10.60 0.80
CA GLY A 60 25.63 -10.65 0.54
C GLY A 60 24.80 -10.67 1.82
N LEU A 61 23.50 -10.88 1.65
CA LEU A 61 22.54 -11.01 2.74
C LEU A 61 22.64 -12.39 3.37
N HIS A 62 22.72 -12.43 4.69
CA HIS A 62 22.72 -13.62 5.52
C HIS A 62 21.66 -13.47 6.62
N THR A 63 21.21 -14.59 7.18
CA THR A 63 20.31 -14.59 8.34
C THR A 63 21.03 -15.17 9.55
N LEU A 64 21.12 -14.39 10.63
CA LEU A 64 21.61 -14.84 11.93
C LEU A 64 20.45 -15.42 12.73
N TYR A 65 20.50 -16.72 13.00
CA TYR A 65 19.54 -17.38 13.88
C TYR A 65 20.13 -17.53 15.28
N ILE A 66 19.41 -17.11 16.31
CA ILE A 66 19.81 -17.20 17.73
C ILE A 66 18.71 -17.90 18.51
N ARG A 67 19.08 -18.71 19.49
CA ARG A 67 18.15 -19.27 20.48
C ARG A 67 18.76 -19.29 21.87
N ALA A 68 17.89 -19.31 22.88
CA ALA A 68 18.27 -19.33 24.28
C ALA A 68 17.87 -20.62 24.98
N LEU A 69 18.69 -21.04 25.94
CA LEU A 69 18.37 -22.06 26.92
C LEU A 69 18.09 -21.37 28.25
N ASP A 70 16.96 -21.68 28.86
CA ASP A 70 16.63 -21.21 30.19
C ASP A 70 16.96 -22.27 31.27
N ASP A 71 16.80 -21.91 32.53
CA ASP A 71 16.99 -22.78 33.70
C ASP A 71 15.89 -23.86 33.84
N SER A 72 14.86 -23.84 32.99
CA SER A 72 13.81 -24.86 32.92
C SER A 72 14.12 -26.02 31.96
N THR A 73 15.36 -26.07 31.43
CA THR A 73 15.93 -27.10 30.54
C THR A 73 15.37 -27.15 29.11
N GLY A 74 14.50 -26.22 28.75
CA GLY A 74 13.95 -26.09 27.39
C GLY A 74 14.71 -25.06 26.56
N TRP A 75 15.09 -25.42 25.34
CA TRP A 75 15.50 -24.43 24.35
C TRP A 75 14.29 -23.65 23.86
N GLY A 76 14.39 -22.33 23.84
CA GLY A 76 13.39 -21.43 23.30
C GLY A 76 13.27 -21.49 21.77
N GLU A 77 12.29 -20.72 21.27
CA GLU A 77 12.12 -20.46 19.85
C GLU A 77 13.34 -19.76 19.25
N VAL A 78 13.53 -19.92 17.94
CA VAL A 78 14.65 -19.33 17.22
C VAL A 78 14.26 -17.94 16.73
N ALA A 79 15.03 -16.91 17.09
CA ALA A 79 14.93 -15.56 16.54
C ALA A 79 15.88 -15.41 15.34
N GLY A 80 15.41 -14.82 14.25
CA GLY A 80 16.21 -14.59 13.03
C GLY A 80 16.40 -13.09 12.76
N GLU A 81 17.64 -12.67 12.51
CA GLU A 81 18.01 -11.29 12.19
C GLU A 81 18.77 -11.22 10.87
N TRP A 82 18.52 -10.21 10.05
CA TRP A 82 19.23 -10.04 8.79
C TRP A 82 20.60 -9.37 8.99
N VAL A 83 21.63 -9.95 8.39
CA VAL A 83 23.01 -9.44 8.42
C VAL A 83 23.55 -9.38 7.00
N TYR A 84 23.93 -8.20 6.53
CA TYR A 84 24.54 -8.04 5.21
C TYR A 84 26.06 -7.91 5.31
N LYS A 85 26.81 -8.82 4.67
CA LYS A 85 28.28 -8.76 4.59
C LYS A 85 28.74 -8.12 3.29
N PHE A 86 29.54 -7.07 3.38
CA PHE A 86 30.09 -6.35 2.22
C PHE A 86 31.44 -6.91 1.76
N ALA A 87 31.73 -6.78 0.47
CA ALA A 87 33.06 -7.04 -0.09
C ALA A 87 34.08 -6.03 0.45
N SER A 88 35.29 -6.51 0.81
CA SER A 88 36.32 -5.73 1.52
C SER A 88 36.94 -4.58 0.72
N GLU A 89 36.62 -4.46 -0.57
CA GLU A 89 37.31 -3.56 -1.51
C GLU A 89 36.82 -2.09 -1.43
N ASN A 90 35.79 -1.79 -0.64
CA ASN A 90 35.21 -0.43 -0.51
C ASN A 90 35.14 0.09 0.95
N TYR A 91 35.98 -0.41 1.85
CA TYR A 91 35.86 -0.09 3.29
C TYR A 91 36.18 1.37 3.66
N GLN A 92 37.00 2.08 2.87
CA GLN A 92 37.44 3.46 3.21
C GLN A 92 36.44 4.55 2.80
N GLU A 93 35.52 4.28 1.87
CA GLU A 93 34.54 5.28 1.39
C GLU A 93 33.23 5.27 2.18
N ARG A 94 33.02 4.32 3.10
CA ARG A 94 31.71 4.10 3.72
C ARG A 94 31.70 3.97 5.24
N VAL A 95 32.81 4.23 5.92
CA VAL A 95 32.81 4.31 7.39
C VAL A 95 31.94 5.48 7.84
N VAL A 96 31.00 5.23 8.76
CA VAL A 96 30.18 6.28 9.38
C VAL A 96 31.05 7.07 10.36
N ALA A 97 31.13 8.38 10.18
CA ALA A 97 31.81 9.30 11.08
C ALA A 97 30.89 9.76 12.22
N GLU A 98 29.63 10.10 11.89
CA GLU A 98 28.69 10.74 12.80
C GLU A 98 27.25 10.31 12.46
N PHE A 99 26.37 10.32 13.46
CA PHE A 99 24.93 10.23 13.28
C PHE A 99 24.27 11.59 13.57
N GLU A 100 23.21 11.87 12.84
CA GLU A 100 22.29 12.97 13.15
C GLU A 100 20.91 12.39 13.45
N VAL A 101 20.33 12.81 14.57
CA VAL A 101 19.06 12.31 15.11
C VAL A 101 18.14 13.50 15.43
N TRP A 102 16.87 13.42 15.04
CA TRP A 102 15.86 14.41 15.44
C TRP A 102 14.47 13.78 15.53
N PHE A 103 13.60 14.40 16.33
CA PHE A 103 12.19 14.07 16.37
C PHE A 103 11.39 15.09 15.57
N ASP A 104 10.41 14.63 14.81
CA ASP A 104 9.47 15.45 14.04
C ASP A 104 10.21 16.50 13.17
N ASP A 105 9.87 17.78 13.33
CA ASP A 105 10.55 18.94 12.75
C ASP A 105 11.53 19.63 13.72
N GLY A 106 11.84 18.97 14.84
CA GLY A 106 12.62 19.48 15.95
C GLY A 106 14.13 19.60 15.71
N THR A 107 14.83 19.98 16.77
CA THR A 107 16.29 20.22 16.71
C THR A 107 17.07 18.94 16.47
N ARG A 108 18.07 19.02 15.59
CA ARG A 108 18.97 17.93 15.23
C ARG A 108 20.10 17.80 16.24
N ALA A 109 20.25 16.61 16.81
CA ALA A 109 21.35 16.24 17.67
C ALA A 109 22.38 15.42 16.88
N VAL A 110 23.65 15.79 17.00
CA VAL A 110 24.77 15.10 16.34
C VAL A 110 25.50 14.25 17.37
N TYR A 111 25.83 13.03 16.98
CA TYR A 111 26.54 12.06 17.82
C TYR A 111 27.73 11.49 17.04
N ASP A 112 28.93 11.67 17.59
CA ASP A 112 30.15 11.11 17.01
C ASP A 112 30.17 9.58 17.15
N VAL A 113 30.72 8.89 16.15
CA VAL A 113 31.01 7.44 16.23
C VAL A 113 32.46 7.27 16.70
N PRO A 114 32.71 6.84 17.96
CA PRO A 114 34.05 6.89 18.54
C PRO A 114 35.06 5.94 17.88
N ASP A 115 34.60 4.92 17.16
CA ASP A 115 35.47 3.93 16.53
C ASP A 115 34.95 3.51 15.15
N ALA A 116 35.78 3.72 14.12
CA ALA A 116 35.52 3.46 12.71
C ALA A 116 35.18 1.99 12.36
N ALA A 117 35.39 1.07 13.30
CA ALA A 117 35.16 -0.36 13.14
C ALA A 117 33.84 -0.87 13.74
N THR A 118 33.14 -0.07 14.55
CA THR A 118 31.87 -0.46 15.19
C THR A 118 30.93 0.74 15.30
N ALA A 119 29.99 0.85 14.36
CA ALA A 119 28.82 1.70 14.53
C ALA A 119 27.84 1.01 15.49
N GLN A 120 28.03 1.19 16.80
CA GLN A 120 27.00 0.87 17.78
C GLN A 120 25.98 2.02 17.75
N LEU A 121 24.76 1.72 17.33
CA LEU A 121 23.67 2.70 17.34
C LEU A 121 23.44 3.16 18.79
N ILE A 122 23.42 4.47 18.97
CA ILE A 122 23.32 5.21 20.23
C ILE A 122 22.32 4.55 21.20
N ARG A 123 22.80 4.20 22.39
CA ARG A 123 22.01 3.47 23.41
C ARG A 123 21.03 4.37 24.20
N SER A 124 21.09 5.70 24.06
CA SER A 124 20.15 6.60 24.74
C SER A 124 19.99 7.92 23.99
N ILE A 125 18.79 8.15 23.45
CA ILE A 125 18.37 9.43 22.86
C ILE A 125 17.52 10.16 23.92
N PRO A 126 17.84 11.40 24.32
CA PRO A 126 17.05 12.14 25.29
C PRO A 126 15.64 12.45 24.76
N VAL A 127 14.61 11.95 25.43
CA VAL A 127 13.18 12.18 25.09
C VAL A 127 12.46 13.05 26.13
N ALA A 128 13.19 13.58 27.11
CA ALA A 128 12.61 14.31 28.23
C ALA A 128 11.81 15.55 27.76
N SER A 129 12.30 16.24 26.73
CA SER A 129 11.68 17.44 26.16
C SER A 129 10.52 17.18 25.20
N LEU A 130 10.28 15.93 24.79
CA LEU A 130 9.15 15.60 23.92
C LEU A 130 7.83 15.65 24.70
N SER A 131 6.74 16.02 24.03
CA SER A 131 5.39 15.79 24.54
C SER A 131 5.10 14.30 24.69
N TYR A 132 4.09 13.91 25.47
CA TYR A 132 3.57 12.55 25.39
C TYR A 132 2.80 12.37 24.09
N GLY A 133 2.83 11.17 23.52
CA GLY A 133 2.16 10.87 22.25
C GLY A 133 3.08 10.34 21.17
N LEU A 134 2.56 10.34 19.94
CA LEU A 134 3.24 9.85 18.75
C LEU A 134 4.22 10.89 18.19
N HIS A 135 5.41 10.44 17.82
CA HIS A 135 6.50 11.22 17.24
C HIS A 135 7.14 10.44 16.08
N VAL A 136 7.79 11.15 15.16
CA VAL A 136 8.65 10.56 14.12
C VAL A 136 10.10 10.72 14.53
N LEU A 137 10.78 9.61 14.83
CA LEU A 137 12.23 9.58 15.01
C LEU A 137 12.90 9.50 13.65
N ASN A 138 13.80 10.44 13.38
CA ASN A 138 14.59 10.47 12.16
C ASN A 138 16.06 10.28 12.47
N VAL A 139 16.75 9.45 11.69
CA VAL A 139 18.18 9.17 11.82
C VAL A 139 18.84 9.18 10.45
N ARG A 140 19.96 9.88 10.30
CA ARG A 140 20.85 9.71 9.14
C ARG A 140 22.30 9.61 9.58
N ALA A 141 23.11 8.93 8.76
CA ALA A 141 24.53 8.74 8.98
C ALA A 141 25.34 9.63 8.04
N ARG A 142 26.45 10.19 8.54
CA ARG A 142 27.46 10.85 7.74
C ARG A 142 28.64 9.92 7.56
N HIS A 143 29.12 9.77 6.33
CA HIS A 143 30.34 9.02 6.04
C HIS A 143 31.59 9.87 6.33
N GLN A 144 32.75 9.23 6.54
CA GLN A 144 34.04 9.90 6.73
C GLN A 144 34.46 10.78 5.55
N ASN A 145 33.95 10.50 4.35
CA ASN A 145 34.13 11.37 3.17
C ASN A 145 33.32 12.69 3.26
N GLY A 146 32.52 12.86 4.32
CA GLY A 146 31.72 14.04 4.59
C GLY A 146 30.30 14.00 4.01
N GLU A 147 29.94 12.97 3.26
CA GLU A 147 28.63 12.81 2.63
C GLU A 147 27.58 12.27 3.61
N TRP A 148 26.36 12.77 3.49
CA TRP A 148 25.22 12.30 4.28
C TRP A 148 24.42 11.24 3.50
N GLY A 149 24.08 10.16 4.20
CA GLY A 149 23.08 9.21 3.74
C GLY A 149 21.66 9.78 3.81
N GLN A 150 20.71 9.03 3.25
CA GLN A 150 19.28 9.31 3.39
C GLN A 150 18.84 9.17 4.85
N ALA A 151 17.87 9.99 5.24
CA ALA A 151 17.23 9.85 6.55
C ALA A 151 16.32 8.62 6.54
N GLN A 152 16.47 7.78 7.56
CA GLN A 152 15.51 6.75 7.93
C GLN A 152 14.59 7.32 9.00
N SER A 153 13.30 7.01 8.92
CA SER A 153 12.27 7.57 9.79
C SER A 153 11.42 6.44 10.37
N GLU A 154 11.19 6.47 11.67
CA GLU A 154 10.38 5.49 12.40
C GLU A 154 9.38 6.19 13.32
N TRP A 155 8.20 5.59 13.47
CA TRP A 155 7.19 6.09 14.41
C TRP A 155 7.49 5.61 15.82
N VAL A 156 7.50 6.52 16.79
CA VAL A 156 7.75 6.22 18.21
C VAL A 156 6.68 6.87 19.09
N TYR A 157 6.26 6.17 20.14
CA TYR A 157 5.25 6.68 21.08
C TYR A 157 5.87 6.92 22.46
N LYS A 158 5.77 8.15 22.97
CA LYS A 158 6.16 8.48 24.35
C LYS A 158 4.95 8.35 25.25
N PHE A 159 4.94 7.29 26.07
CA PHE A 159 3.90 7.09 27.07
C PHE A 159 4.01 8.10 28.21
N ALA A 160 2.86 8.57 28.68
CA ALA A 160 2.77 9.19 29.99
C ALA A 160 3.21 8.15 31.05
N PRO A 161 3.85 8.57 32.16
CA PRO A 161 4.10 7.68 33.27
C PRO A 161 2.78 7.03 33.69
N PRO A 162 2.76 5.73 34.04
CA PRO A 162 1.58 5.15 34.66
C PRO A 162 1.34 5.89 35.98
N VAL A 163 0.22 6.61 36.08
CA VAL A 163 -0.24 7.23 37.32
C VAL A 163 -1.63 6.69 37.63
N ASP A 164 -1.83 6.43 38.92
CA ASP A 164 -3.00 5.97 39.69
C ASP A 164 -4.39 5.97 39.01
N ASP A 165 -5.30 5.10 39.46
CA ASP A 165 -6.69 4.87 38.99
C ASP A 165 -7.63 6.11 39.08
N SER A 166 -7.07 7.31 39.28
CA SER A 166 -7.74 8.61 39.34
C SER A 166 -7.65 9.43 38.04
N LEU A 167 -7.09 8.86 36.96
CA LEU A 167 -7.06 9.45 35.63
C LEU A 167 -8.45 9.38 34.97
N LEU A 168 -9.32 10.32 35.34
CA LEU A 168 -10.57 10.55 34.64
C LEU A 168 -10.35 11.49 33.45
N ILE A 169 -11.06 11.23 32.35
CA ILE A 169 -11.18 12.19 31.25
C ILE A 169 -12.12 13.29 31.71
N VAL A 170 -11.67 14.54 31.65
CA VAL A 170 -12.46 15.71 32.10
C VAL A 170 -12.91 16.61 30.95
N GLN A 171 -12.26 16.50 29.79
CA GLN A 171 -12.60 17.33 28.63
C GLN A 171 -12.26 16.62 27.32
N ALA A 172 -13.03 16.90 26.27
CA ALA A 172 -12.72 16.54 24.90
C ALA A 172 -12.54 17.81 24.05
N GLU A 173 -11.57 17.79 23.16
CA GLU A 173 -11.39 18.80 22.12
C GLU A 173 -11.64 18.14 20.77
N VAL A 174 -12.52 18.74 19.97
CA VAL A 174 -12.78 18.34 18.58
C VAL A 174 -12.34 19.47 17.65
N GLN A 175 -11.47 19.15 16.70
CA GLN A 175 -11.01 20.07 15.68
C GLN A 175 -11.38 19.53 14.30
N ILE A 176 -11.99 20.38 13.47
CA ILE A 176 -12.23 20.09 12.05
C ILE A 176 -11.29 20.96 11.22
N ASP A 177 -10.44 20.31 10.44
CA ASP A 177 -9.39 20.94 9.64
C ASP A 177 -8.60 22.00 10.46
N ALA A 178 -8.46 23.21 9.93
CA ALA A 178 -7.82 24.35 10.56
C ALA A 178 -8.81 25.31 11.25
N GLN A 179 -10.03 24.87 11.57
CA GLN A 179 -11.01 25.69 12.28
C GLN A 179 -10.69 25.81 13.78
N THR A 180 -11.35 26.76 14.47
CA THR A 180 -11.23 26.90 15.91
C THR A 180 -11.70 25.62 16.62
N PRO A 181 -10.90 25.03 17.53
CA PRO A 181 -11.30 23.84 18.26
C PRO A 181 -12.56 24.05 19.12
N LEU A 182 -13.38 23.01 19.20
CA LEU A 182 -14.56 22.95 20.06
C LEU A 182 -14.23 22.12 21.31
N TYR A 183 -14.64 22.61 22.48
CA TYR A 183 -14.39 21.96 23.77
C TYR A 183 -15.70 21.45 24.38
N PHE A 184 -15.66 20.24 24.92
CA PHE A 184 -16.77 19.58 25.59
C PHE A 184 -16.31 19.06 26.95
N ASP A 185 -17.00 19.45 28.02
CA ASP A 185 -16.71 18.92 29.35
C ASP A 185 -17.22 17.48 29.46
N VAL A 186 -16.36 16.59 29.96
CA VAL A 186 -16.71 15.20 30.26
C VAL A 186 -17.01 15.13 31.75
N THR A 187 -18.29 15.11 32.09
CA THR A 187 -18.77 15.23 33.48
C THR A 187 -18.94 13.91 34.21
N ASP A 188 -18.86 12.78 33.50
CA ASP A 188 -19.11 11.43 34.01
C ASP A 188 -18.22 10.42 33.27
N ASP A 189 -17.47 9.63 34.05
CA ASP A 189 -16.49 8.66 33.57
C ASP A 189 -17.12 7.39 32.98
N SER A 190 -18.43 7.22 33.16
CA SER A 190 -19.22 6.15 32.55
C SER A 190 -19.73 6.48 31.15
N GLN A 191 -19.51 7.70 30.64
CA GLN A 191 -19.96 8.05 29.30
C GLN A 191 -19.14 7.37 28.22
N THR A 192 -19.78 6.44 27.51
CA THR A 192 -19.21 5.73 26.35
C THR A 192 -19.46 6.44 25.02
N SER A 193 -20.27 7.51 25.02
CA SER A 193 -20.63 8.26 23.82
C SER A 193 -20.71 9.76 24.10
N LEU A 194 -19.86 10.54 23.45
CA LEU A 194 -19.97 12.00 23.41
C LEU A 194 -20.77 12.39 22.16
N THR A 195 -21.95 12.99 22.34
CA THR A 195 -22.73 13.52 21.21
C THR A 195 -22.45 15.01 21.06
N ALA A 196 -21.53 15.34 20.14
CA ALA A 196 -21.27 16.72 19.74
C ALA A 196 -22.08 17.04 18.47
N SER A 197 -22.95 18.03 18.54
CA SER A 197 -23.61 18.59 17.35
C SER A 197 -22.74 19.72 16.80
N ILE A 198 -22.17 19.49 15.62
CA ILE A 198 -21.32 20.46 14.94
C ILE A 198 -22.16 21.14 13.86
N ALA A 199 -22.16 22.47 13.86
CA ALA A 199 -22.89 23.26 12.88
C ALA A 199 -22.23 23.11 11.50
N ALA A 200 -22.79 22.26 10.64
CA ALA A 200 -22.22 21.92 9.33
C ALA A 200 -22.18 23.08 8.32
N ASN A 201 -22.88 24.19 8.61
CA ASN A 201 -22.97 25.36 7.75
C ASN A 201 -21.67 26.19 7.65
N SER A 202 -20.62 25.85 8.41
CA SER A 202 -19.29 26.49 8.31
C SER A 202 -18.20 25.58 7.70
N ILE A 203 -18.56 24.39 7.22
CA ILE A 203 -17.63 23.44 6.61
C ILE A 203 -17.94 23.40 5.11
N GLY A 204 -16.93 23.63 4.27
CA GLY A 204 -17.08 23.62 2.82
C GLY A 204 -17.44 22.22 2.29
N TYR A 205 -17.68 22.10 0.99
CA TYR A 205 -17.84 20.78 0.37
C TYR A 205 -16.48 20.14 0.10
N GLY A 206 -16.42 18.81 0.20
CA GLY A 206 -15.21 18.02 -0.09
C GLY A 206 -14.77 17.13 1.07
N VAL A 207 -13.51 16.71 1.03
CA VAL A 207 -12.87 15.90 2.08
C VAL A 207 -12.42 16.82 3.21
N HIS A 208 -12.78 16.44 4.43
CA HIS A 208 -12.42 17.11 5.68
C HIS A 208 -11.84 16.11 6.67
N ALA A 209 -11.04 16.58 7.62
CA ALA A 209 -10.53 15.78 8.72
C ALA A 209 -11.10 16.27 10.06
N ALA A 210 -11.69 15.35 10.82
CA ALA A 210 -12.09 15.59 12.20
C ALA A 210 -11.09 14.88 13.13
N CYS A 211 -10.50 15.63 14.03
CA CYS A 211 -9.59 15.13 15.05
C CYS A 211 -10.21 15.32 16.44
N ILE A 212 -10.13 14.30 17.29
CA ILE A 212 -10.57 14.36 18.68
C ILE A 212 -9.42 14.00 19.62
N ARG A 213 -9.26 14.76 20.70
CA ARG A 213 -8.35 14.42 21.81
C ARG A 213 -9.03 14.67 23.15
N PHE A 214 -8.52 14.02 24.20
CA PHE A 214 -9.09 14.06 25.55
C PHE A 214 -8.09 14.61 26.55
N GLN A 215 -8.56 15.43 27.48
CA GLN A 215 -7.78 15.93 28.61
C GLN A 215 -8.11 15.15 29.86
N ASP A 216 -7.09 14.80 30.63
CA ASP A 216 -7.25 14.17 31.94
C ASP A 216 -7.37 15.19 33.09
N THR A 217 -7.64 14.68 34.30
CA THR A 217 -7.70 15.45 35.55
C THR A 217 -6.42 16.23 35.89
N HIS A 218 -5.29 15.90 35.28
CA HIS A 218 -4.00 16.59 35.47
C HIS A 218 -3.73 17.65 34.39
N GLY A 219 -4.68 17.85 33.48
CA GLY A 219 -4.58 18.81 32.39
C GLY A 219 -3.75 18.33 31.20
N VAL A 220 -3.39 17.04 31.13
CA VAL A 220 -2.61 16.46 30.04
C VAL A 220 -3.55 16.00 28.93
N TRP A 221 -3.24 16.36 27.69
CA TRP A 221 -4.00 15.96 26.50
C TRP A 221 -3.45 14.68 25.88
N SER A 222 -4.35 13.80 25.42
CA SER A 222 -4.02 12.65 24.59
C SER A 222 -3.50 13.08 23.21
N SER A 223 -2.91 12.13 22.48
CA SER A 223 -2.76 12.29 21.03
C SER A 223 -4.14 12.40 20.37
N PRO A 224 -4.29 13.21 19.31
CA PRO A 224 -5.53 13.29 18.56
C PRO A 224 -5.77 12.00 17.75
N ASP A 225 -6.97 11.43 17.83
CA ASP A 225 -7.46 10.45 16.86
C ASP A 225 -8.20 11.20 15.74
N CYS A 226 -7.81 10.97 14.50
CA CYS A 226 -8.33 11.71 13.35
C CYS A 226 -9.01 10.77 12.35
N ARG A 227 -10.17 11.20 11.84
CA ARG A 227 -10.91 10.52 10.78
C ARG A 227 -11.23 11.50 9.66
N ASN A 228 -11.08 11.02 8.43
CA ASN A 228 -11.55 11.76 7.27
C ASN A 228 -13.05 11.54 7.09
N PHE A 229 -13.75 12.58 6.66
CA PHE A 229 -15.15 12.52 6.27
C PHE A 229 -15.37 13.39 5.04
N PHE A 230 -16.47 13.16 4.32
CA PHE A 230 -16.81 13.95 3.14
C PHE A 230 -18.08 14.76 3.40
N VAL A 231 -18.02 16.06 3.13
CA VAL A 231 -19.19 16.93 3.15
C VAL A 231 -19.67 17.08 1.71
N ILE A 232 -20.78 16.42 1.41
CA ILE A 232 -21.50 16.61 0.15
C ILE A 232 -22.44 17.82 0.25
N PRO A 233 -22.79 18.46 -0.87
CA PRO A 233 -23.93 19.37 -0.92
C PRO A 233 -25.18 18.66 -0.40
N GLY A 234 -25.64 19.06 0.79
CA GLY A 234 -26.91 18.56 1.32
C GLY A 234 -28.06 19.16 0.52
N THR A 235 -28.80 18.34 -0.21
CA THR A 235 -30.21 18.61 -0.48
C THR A 235 -30.95 18.49 0.85
N SER A 236 -31.75 19.51 1.17
CA SER A 236 -32.55 19.57 2.39
C SER A 236 -33.49 18.36 2.50
N ASN A 237 -33.53 17.73 3.68
CA ASN A 237 -34.44 16.68 4.10
C ASN A 237 -35.89 16.81 3.55
N SER A 238 -36.24 16.02 2.53
CA SER A 238 -37.52 15.28 2.39
C SER A 238 -37.59 14.61 1.01
N ASN A 239 -37.70 13.28 1.00
CA ASN A 239 -37.56 12.32 -0.10
C ASN A 239 -36.11 11.86 -0.29
N GLU A 240 -35.92 10.56 -0.07
CA GLU A 240 -34.72 9.83 -0.47
C GLU A 240 -34.52 10.10 -1.97
N GLY A 241 -33.50 10.91 -2.32
CA GLY A 241 -33.25 11.30 -3.70
C GLY A 241 -32.91 10.07 -4.53
N TYR A 242 -33.78 9.71 -5.46
CA TYR A 242 -33.60 8.56 -6.34
C TYR A 242 -32.77 8.94 -7.57
N ILE A 243 -32.19 7.94 -8.24
CA ILE A 243 -31.51 8.16 -9.52
C ILE A 243 -32.60 8.45 -10.57
N ALA A 244 -32.57 9.63 -11.18
CA ALA A 244 -33.52 10.09 -12.20
C ALA A 244 -32.93 10.07 -13.63
N GLY A 245 -31.76 9.46 -13.81
CA GLY A 245 -31.12 9.25 -15.10
C GLY A 245 -29.64 8.89 -14.99
N ALA A 246 -29.08 8.39 -16.08
CA ALA A 246 -27.65 8.11 -16.18
C ALA A 246 -27.16 8.33 -17.61
N GLU A 247 -25.88 8.67 -17.76
CA GLU A 247 -25.22 8.76 -19.06
C GLU A 247 -23.80 8.19 -19.03
N CYS A 248 -23.33 7.76 -20.19
CA CYS A 248 -21.97 7.26 -20.38
C CYS A 248 -21.29 7.84 -21.63
N TRP A 249 -19.99 7.64 -21.72
CA TRP A 249 -19.18 8.02 -22.88
C TRP A 249 -17.96 7.13 -23.02
N ILE A 250 -17.38 7.15 -24.23
CA ILE A 250 -16.16 6.42 -24.56
C ILE A 250 -15.01 7.40 -24.73
N ASN A 251 -13.92 7.16 -24.00
CA ASN A 251 -12.65 7.86 -23.99
C ASN A 251 -12.68 9.33 -23.51
N VAL A 252 -13.57 10.17 -24.01
CA VAL A 252 -13.61 11.62 -23.71
C VAL A 252 -14.96 12.01 -23.15
N ASP A 253 -14.97 12.62 -21.95
CA ASP A 253 -16.19 13.14 -21.32
C ASP A 253 -16.73 14.34 -22.11
N PRO A 254 -17.96 14.27 -22.65
CA PRO A 254 -18.56 15.37 -23.40
C PRO A 254 -19.13 16.49 -22.50
N GLY A 255 -19.05 16.34 -21.18
CA GLY A 255 -19.65 17.24 -20.20
C GLY A 255 -21.13 16.95 -19.94
N GLU A 256 -21.61 17.39 -18.77
CA GLU A 256 -22.93 17.04 -18.19
C GLU A 256 -24.10 17.20 -19.16
N GLY A 257 -24.89 16.13 -19.30
CA GLY A 257 -26.08 16.07 -20.16
C GLY A 257 -25.81 15.89 -21.66
N ASN A 258 -24.54 15.70 -22.06
CA ASN A 258 -24.16 15.50 -23.46
C ASN A 258 -23.62 14.08 -23.75
N GLY A 259 -23.73 13.17 -22.79
CA GLY A 259 -23.35 11.76 -22.93
C GLY A 259 -24.40 10.92 -23.66
N ILE A 260 -24.08 9.64 -23.82
CA ILE A 260 -25.02 8.62 -24.29
C ILE A 260 -25.92 8.25 -23.10
N ALA A 261 -27.22 8.49 -23.20
CA ALA A 261 -28.15 8.15 -22.14
C ALA A 261 -28.27 6.63 -21.95
N LEU A 262 -28.21 6.17 -20.69
CA LEU A 262 -28.54 4.79 -20.34
C LEU A 262 -30.05 4.64 -20.18
N LEU A 263 -30.51 3.41 -20.37
CA LEU A 263 -31.91 3.02 -20.15
C LEU A 263 -32.01 2.20 -18.86
N PRO A 264 -33.02 2.47 -18.02
CA PRO A 264 -33.25 1.66 -16.82
C PRO A 264 -33.80 0.29 -17.24
N SER A 265 -33.43 -0.74 -16.49
CA SER A 265 -33.75 -2.14 -16.85
C SER A 265 -35.22 -2.48 -16.69
N ASP A 266 -35.91 -1.83 -15.75
CA ASP A 266 -37.34 -2.00 -15.49
C ASP A 266 -38.21 -0.95 -16.20
N GLY A 267 -37.58 0.04 -16.81
CA GLY A 267 -38.24 1.09 -17.58
C GLY A 267 -38.51 2.39 -16.80
N THR A 268 -38.16 2.48 -15.52
CA THR A 268 -38.32 3.69 -14.69
C THR A 268 -37.03 4.05 -13.95
N TRP A 269 -36.91 5.32 -13.56
CA TRP A 269 -35.79 5.84 -12.78
C TRP A 269 -36.38 6.38 -11.49
N ASP A 270 -36.55 5.53 -10.49
CA ASP A 270 -37.32 5.80 -9.28
C ASP A 270 -36.76 5.17 -8.00
N GLU A 271 -35.60 4.52 -8.07
CA GLU A 271 -34.94 3.90 -6.92
C GLU A 271 -33.58 4.55 -6.54
N LEU A 272 -33.15 4.31 -5.30
CA LEU A 272 -31.82 4.72 -4.80
C LEU A 272 -30.66 3.94 -5.43
N THR A 273 -30.96 2.80 -6.05
CA THR A 273 -29.99 1.95 -6.74
C THR A 273 -30.67 1.39 -7.96
N GLU A 274 -30.05 1.56 -9.12
CA GLU A 274 -30.68 1.25 -10.40
C GLU A 274 -29.79 0.33 -11.22
N THR A 275 -30.41 -0.58 -11.96
CA THR A 275 -29.71 -1.36 -12.98
C THR A 275 -30.03 -0.78 -14.34
N ALA A 276 -29.00 -0.41 -15.10
CA ALA A 276 -29.18 0.23 -16.38
C ALA A 276 -28.34 -0.44 -17.47
N TYR A 277 -28.75 -0.24 -18.71
CA TYR A 277 -28.07 -0.78 -19.88
C TYR A 277 -27.98 0.25 -21.00
N VAL A 278 -27.03 0.03 -21.89
CA VAL A 278 -26.85 0.79 -23.13
C VAL A 278 -26.35 -0.17 -24.19
N ASP A 279 -26.90 -0.06 -25.40
CA ASP A 279 -26.40 -0.80 -26.55
C ASP A 279 -25.31 0.03 -27.24
N LEU A 280 -24.10 -0.52 -27.28
CA LEU A 280 -22.91 0.11 -27.86
C LEU A 280 -22.39 -0.64 -29.10
N THR A 281 -23.13 -1.66 -29.56
CA THR A 281 -22.66 -2.70 -30.50
C THR A 281 -22.19 -2.18 -31.87
N ASP A 282 -22.66 -1.02 -32.32
CA ASP A 282 -22.34 -0.46 -33.65
C ASP A 282 -21.36 0.74 -33.60
N SER A 283 -20.83 1.09 -32.43
CA SER A 283 -20.27 2.44 -32.18
C SER A 283 -18.88 2.48 -31.55
N ILE A 284 -18.29 1.34 -31.19
CA ILE A 284 -16.98 1.30 -30.53
C ILE A 284 -15.98 0.54 -31.41
N PRO A 285 -14.91 1.19 -31.88
CA PRO A 285 -13.81 0.52 -32.56
C PRO A 285 -13.24 -0.64 -31.73
N MET A 286 -12.53 -1.56 -32.38
CA MET A 286 -11.75 -2.55 -31.64
C MET A 286 -10.62 -1.89 -30.86
N GLY A 287 -10.35 -2.38 -29.65
CA GLY A 287 -9.29 -1.87 -28.80
C GLY A 287 -9.69 -1.78 -27.33
N ILE A 288 -8.80 -1.19 -26.54
CA ILE A 288 -9.06 -0.84 -25.14
C ILE A 288 -9.61 0.58 -25.10
N HIS A 289 -10.76 0.72 -24.46
CA HIS A 289 -11.48 1.98 -24.32
C HIS A 289 -11.72 2.30 -22.86
N LEU A 290 -11.78 3.59 -22.53
CA LEU A 290 -12.21 4.04 -21.22
C LEU A 290 -13.70 4.35 -21.27
N LEU A 291 -14.51 3.64 -20.49
CA LEU A 291 -15.91 3.91 -20.29
C LEU A 291 -16.06 4.85 -19.08
N GLY A 292 -16.65 6.02 -19.30
CA GLY A 292 -17.07 6.88 -18.21
C GLY A 292 -18.58 6.82 -18.00
N ILE A 293 -19.02 6.87 -16.74
CA ILE A 293 -20.42 6.87 -16.34
C ILE A 293 -20.64 7.97 -15.29
N ARG A 294 -21.77 8.67 -15.37
CA ARG A 294 -22.31 9.44 -14.25
C ARG A 294 -23.84 9.31 -14.18
N VAL A 295 -24.37 9.48 -12.98
CA VAL A 295 -25.81 9.41 -12.71
C VAL A 295 -26.33 10.79 -12.31
N ARG A 296 -27.62 11.03 -12.52
CA ARG A 296 -28.31 12.25 -12.14
C ARG A 296 -29.41 11.91 -11.14
N ASP A 297 -29.51 12.68 -10.07
CA ASP A 297 -30.61 12.54 -9.11
C ASP A 297 -31.91 13.24 -9.56
N ASP A 298 -32.96 13.07 -8.78
CA ASP A 298 -34.27 13.70 -8.98
C ASP A 298 -34.28 15.23 -8.78
N ALA A 299 -33.26 15.77 -8.13
CA ALA A 299 -32.99 17.21 -8.05
C ALA A 299 -32.24 17.75 -9.29
N GLY A 300 -31.86 16.88 -10.23
CA GLY A 300 -31.16 17.23 -11.46
C GLY A 300 -29.66 17.42 -11.29
N GLN A 301 -29.07 17.04 -10.15
CA GLN A 301 -27.64 17.11 -9.87
C GLN A 301 -26.93 15.86 -10.38
N TRP A 302 -25.76 16.06 -11.00
CA TRP A 302 -24.93 14.96 -11.50
C TRP A 302 -23.93 14.48 -10.43
N SER A 303 -23.69 13.18 -10.41
CA SER A 303 -22.64 12.57 -9.59
C SER A 303 -21.24 12.93 -10.09
N ASN A 304 -20.21 12.61 -9.30
CA ASN A 304 -18.88 12.46 -9.83
C ASN A 304 -18.84 11.35 -10.90
N VAL A 305 -17.81 11.40 -11.74
CA VAL A 305 -17.58 10.42 -12.81
C VAL A 305 -16.96 9.15 -12.22
N GLU A 306 -17.49 8.00 -12.63
CA GLU A 306 -16.86 6.69 -12.49
C GLU A 306 -16.24 6.27 -13.84
N LEU A 307 -15.06 5.66 -13.81
CA LEU A 307 -14.32 5.24 -15.01
C LEU A 307 -13.97 3.76 -14.94
N ASP A 308 -14.19 3.03 -16.02
CA ASP A 308 -13.76 1.63 -16.17
C ASP A 308 -13.12 1.39 -17.55
N THR A 309 -12.33 0.34 -17.68
CA THR A 309 -11.71 -0.06 -18.95
C THR A 309 -12.50 -1.19 -19.60
N ILE A 310 -12.92 -1.00 -20.84
CA ILE A 310 -13.56 -2.04 -21.66
C ILE A 310 -12.64 -2.45 -22.81
N SER A 311 -12.65 -3.74 -23.16
CA SER A 311 -11.89 -4.29 -24.29
C SER A 311 -12.87 -4.81 -25.35
N VAL A 312 -12.79 -4.27 -26.56
CA VAL A 312 -13.60 -4.68 -27.70
C VAL A 312 -12.76 -5.55 -28.62
N GLY A 313 -13.15 -6.83 -28.74
CA GLY A 313 -12.46 -7.83 -29.55
C GLY A 313 -12.98 -7.94 -30.99
N PRO A 314 -12.27 -8.68 -31.85
CA PRO A 314 -12.67 -8.90 -33.24
C PRO A 314 -13.97 -9.70 -33.37
N LEU A 315 -14.90 -9.21 -34.18
CA LEU A 315 -16.04 -10.00 -34.63
C LEU A 315 -15.56 -11.04 -35.66
N LEU A 316 -15.52 -12.31 -35.27
CA LEU A 316 -15.04 -13.41 -36.11
C LEU A 316 -16.15 -13.97 -37.01
N VAL A 317 -15.91 -13.94 -38.33
CA VAL A 317 -16.72 -14.58 -39.36
C VAL A 317 -15.96 -15.78 -39.92
N ILE A 318 -16.61 -16.94 -39.95
CA ILE A 318 -16.03 -18.20 -40.41
C ILE A 318 -16.81 -18.69 -41.62
N GLN A 319 -16.09 -18.97 -42.72
CA GLN A 319 -16.66 -19.51 -43.95
C GLN A 319 -15.84 -20.72 -44.42
N THR A 320 -16.45 -21.60 -45.20
CA THR A 320 -15.74 -22.71 -45.85
C THR A 320 -15.53 -22.39 -47.33
N SER A 321 -14.35 -22.73 -47.85
CA SER A 321 -14.01 -22.61 -49.27
C SER A 321 -13.33 -23.90 -49.73
N GLY A 322 -14.13 -24.82 -50.29
CA GLY A 322 -13.64 -26.15 -50.67
C GLY A 322 -13.24 -26.97 -49.44
N ASN A 323 -11.96 -27.32 -49.34
CA ASN A 323 -11.41 -28.07 -48.20
C ASN A 323 -10.85 -27.15 -47.08
N ASP A 324 -10.96 -25.84 -47.24
CA ASP A 324 -10.33 -24.85 -46.37
C ASP A 324 -11.39 -24.13 -45.52
N VAL A 325 -10.97 -23.63 -44.36
CA VAL A 325 -11.75 -22.69 -43.55
C VAL A 325 -11.13 -21.30 -43.68
N VAL A 326 -11.91 -20.34 -44.14
CA VAL A 326 -11.53 -18.94 -44.24
C VAL A 326 -12.13 -18.20 -43.05
N LEU A 327 -11.26 -17.65 -42.22
CA LEU A 327 -11.59 -16.78 -41.12
C LEU A 327 -11.38 -15.35 -41.57
N SER A 328 -12.38 -14.50 -41.36
CA SER A 328 -12.27 -13.06 -41.53
C SER A 328 -12.79 -12.37 -40.28
N TRP A 329 -12.22 -11.23 -39.94
CA TRP A 329 -12.67 -10.46 -38.79
C TRP A 329 -12.57 -8.97 -39.08
N THR A 330 -13.11 -8.15 -38.18
CA THR A 330 -12.95 -6.71 -38.28
C THR A 330 -11.49 -6.34 -38.02
N ASP A 331 -10.88 -5.52 -38.88
CA ASP A 331 -9.48 -5.13 -38.75
C ASP A 331 -9.28 -4.08 -37.63
N SER A 332 -8.09 -4.02 -37.04
CA SER A 332 -7.75 -3.00 -36.03
C SER A 332 -7.11 -1.76 -36.67
N PRO A 333 -7.48 -0.54 -36.25
CA PRO A 333 -6.91 0.70 -36.80
C PRO A 333 -5.45 0.94 -36.36
N GLU A 334 -5.00 0.32 -35.26
CA GLU A 334 -3.63 0.44 -34.73
C GLU A 334 -2.75 -0.74 -35.15
N PRO A 335 -1.42 -0.59 -35.34
CA PRO A 335 -0.54 -1.70 -35.70
C PRO A 335 -0.60 -2.89 -34.73
N HIS A 336 -0.89 -4.07 -35.26
CA HIS A 336 -1.22 -5.25 -34.47
C HIS A 336 -0.72 -6.54 -35.14
N SER A 337 -0.69 -7.62 -34.37
CA SER A 337 -0.62 -8.98 -34.90
C SER A 337 -1.75 -9.82 -34.33
N PHE A 338 -2.41 -10.59 -35.19
CA PHE A 338 -3.41 -11.57 -34.78
C PHE A 338 -2.77 -12.95 -34.64
N THR A 339 -3.10 -13.65 -33.57
CA THR A 339 -2.84 -15.08 -33.41
C THR A 339 -4.15 -15.83 -33.58
N VAL A 340 -4.18 -16.76 -34.52
CA VAL A 340 -5.34 -17.62 -34.77
C VAL A 340 -5.13 -18.92 -33.99
N ASN A 341 -6.07 -19.25 -33.11
CA ASN A 341 -6.04 -20.50 -32.36
C ASN A 341 -7.18 -21.42 -32.80
N ARG A 342 -6.91 -22.73 -32.85
CA ARG A 342 -7.88 -23.77 -33.19
C ARG A 342 -8.02 -24.78 -32.06
N SER A 343 -9.23 -25.31 -31.89
CA SER A 343 -9.55 -26.44 -31.03
C SER A 343 -10.44 -27.46 -31.75
N ALA A 344 -10.33 -28.73 -31.36
CA ALA A 344 -11.29 -29.78 -31.71
C ALA A 344 -12.45 -29.88 -30.69
N VAL A 345 -12.38 -29.11 -29.59
CA VAL A 345 -13.35 -29.13 -28.49
C VAL A 345 -13.99 -27.74 -28.38
N SER A 346 -15.31 -27.69 -28.32
CA SER A 346 -16.04 -26.43 -28.15
C SER A 346 -15.64 -25.76 -26.83
N GLY A 347 -15.31 -24.47 -26.89
CA GLY A 347 -15.07 -23.62 -25.71
C GLY A 347 -13.79 -23.88 -24.91
N SER A 348 -12.95 -24.85 -25.27
CA SER A 348 -11.70 -25.14 -24.56
C SER A 348 -10.65 -25.79 -25.45
N GLY A 349 -9.39 -25.90 -25.00
CA GLY A 349 -8.34 -26.64 -25.73
C GLY A 349 -7.78 -25.92 -26.96
N PHE A 350 -7.89 -24.60 -27.02
CA PHE A 350 -7.35 -23.79 -28.12
C PHE A 350 -5.82 -23.82 -28.15
N SER A 351 -5.26 -24.01 -29.34
CA SER A 351 -3.82 -23.98 -29.61
C SER A 351 -3.51 -23.12 -30.83
N PRO A 352 -2.40 -22.38 -30.85
CA PRO A 352 -2.06 -21.48 -31.95
C PRO A 352 -1.75 -22.28 -33.23
N ILE A 353 -2.36 -21.88 -34.35
CA ILE A 353 -2.13 -22.48 -35.66
C ILE A 353 -1.41 -21.55 -36.64
N GLY A 354 -1.37 -20.24 -36.34
CA GLY A 354 -0.66 -19.26 -37.16
C GLY A 354 -0.86 -17.83 -36.65
N SER A 355 -0.12 -16.91 -37.24
CA SER A 355 -0.27 -15.48 -37.02
C SER A 355 -0.37 -14.72 -38.34
N THR A 356 -1.05 -13.58 -38.32
CA THR A 356 -1.24 -12.72 -39.49
C THR A 356 -1.33 -11.26 -39.05
N THR A 357 -1.02 -10.35 -39.97
CA THR A 357 -1.22 -8.90 -39.84
C THR A 357 -2.39 -8.41 -40.69
N GLU A 358 -3.01 -9.30 -41.46
CA GLU A 358 -4.23 -9.01 -42.20
C GLU A 358 -5.43 -9.53 -41.40
N ALA A 359 -6.60 -8.90 -41.52
CA ALA A 359 -7.83 -9.32 -40.84
C ALA A 359 -8.50 -10.57 -41.47
N THR A 360 -7.67 -11.48 -41.99
CA THR A 360 -8.09 -12.73 -42.61
C THR A 360 -7.03 -13.82 -42.41
N TYR A 361 -7.47 -15.07 -42.32
CA TYR A 361 -6.61 -16.24 -42.26
C TYR A 361 -7.30 -17.45 -42.89
N THR A 362 -6.55 -18.22 -43.68
CA THR A 362 -7.05 -19.45 -44.30
C THR A 362 -6.40 -20.67 -43.64
N ASP A 363 -7.20 -21.48 -42.95
CA ASP A 363 -6.79 -22.79 -42.45
C ASP A 363 -7.01 -23.84 -43.55
N ALA A 364 -5.94 -24.13 -44.28
CA ALA A 364 -5.99 -24.94 -45.49
C ALA A 364 -6.11 -26.44 -45.19
N GLY A 365 -7.01 -27.13 -45.90
CA GLY A 365 -7.17 -28.57 -45.89
C GLY A 365 -7.88 -29.14 -44.66
N ILE A 366 -8.43 -28.30 -43.80
CA ILE A 366 -8.94 -28.69 -42.49
C ILE A 366 -10.32 -29.37 -42.54
N VAL A 367 -11.18 -29.01 -43.49
CA VAL A 367 -12.58 -29.49 -43.53
C VAL A 367 -12.66 -31.02 -43.62
N ASN A 368 -11.77 -31.64 -44.40
CA ASN A 368 -11.71 -33.09 -44.56
C ASN A 368 -10.90 -33.82 -43.46
N THR A 369 -10.07 -33.09 -42.70
CA THR A 369 -9.16 -33.68 -41.71
C THR A 369 -9.65 -33.49 -40.27
N LEU A 370 -10.41 -32.42 -40.02
CA LEU A 370 -11.09 -32.11 -38.76
C LEU A 370 -12.42 -31.39 -39.07
N PRO A 371 -13.51 -32.14 -39.31
CA PRO A 371 -14.79 -31.57 -39.74
C PRO A 371 -15.48 -30.71 -38.68
N GLU A 372 -15.13 -30.88 -37.40
CA GLU A 372 -15.58 -30.03 -36.29
C GLU A 372 -14.38 -29.31 -35.68
N ALA A 373 -14.11 -28.10 -36.17
CA ALA A 373 -13.05 -27.22 -35.68
C ALA A 373 -13.64 -25.92 -35.12
N TYR A 374 -13.13 -25.50 -33.97
CA TYR A 374 -13.49 -24.27 -33.29
C TYR A 374 -12.32 -23.29 -33.33
N TYR A 375 -12.61 -22.01 -33.49
CA TYR A 375 -11.58 -21.00 -33.64
C TYR A 375 -11.81 -19.83 -32.68
N ASN A 376 -10.71 -19.24 -32.21
CA ASN A 376 -10.70 -17.91 -31.65
C ASN A 376 -9.52 -17.13 -32.25
N VAL A 377 -9.63 -15.81 -32.25
CA VAL A 377 -8.57 -14.91 -32.69
C VAL A 377 -8.23 -14.00 -31.53
N THR A 378 -6.97 -14.04 -31.11
CA THR A 378 -6.43 -13.13 -30.10
C THR A 378 -5.57 -12.09 -30.80
N PHE A 379 -5.65 -10.83 -30.37
CA PHE A 379 -4.81 -9.76 -30.90
C PHE A 379 -3.79 -9.33 -29.85
N GLU A 380 -2.59 -9.00 -30.31
CA GLU A 380 -1.55 -8.35 -29.50
C GLU A 380 -1.15 -7.05 -30.20
N LEU A 381 -1.20 -5.94 -29.47
CA LEU A 381 -0.69 -4.65 -29.95
C LEU A 381 0.85 -4.73 -29.98
N GLN A 382 1.47 -4.27 -31.07
CA GLN A 382 2.93 -4.36 -31.16
C GLN A 382 3.62 -3.53 -30.06
N PRO A 383 4.65 -4.07 -29.37
CA PRO A 383 5.43 -3.31 -28.38
C PRO A 383 6.12 -2.13 -29.05
N GLY A 384 5.54 -0.95 -28.91
CA GLY A 384 5.92 0.24 -29.68
C GLY A 384 4.76 1.23 -29.84
N ALA A 385 3.51 0.75 -29.75
CA ALA A 385 2.34 1.57 -29.45
C ALA A 385 2.32 1.93 -27.95
N GLN A 386 3.40 2.55 -27.47
CA GLN A 386 3.46 3.13 -26.14
C GLN A 386 2.59 4.39 -26.16
N ASN A 387 1.33 4.27 -25.77
CA ASN A 387 0.68 5.40 -25.12
C ASN A 387 1.43 5.62 -23.80
N MET A 388 2.48 6.44 -23.87
CA MET A 388 3.06 7.09 -22.71
C MET A 388 1.93 7.88 -22.04
N PHE A 389 1.28 7.33 -21.03
CA PHE A 389 0.57 8.15 -20.06
C PHE A 389 1.63 8.88 -19.24
N ARG A 390 2.07 10.04 -19.73
CA ARG A 390 2.63 11.06 -18.87
C ARG A 390 1.44 11.56 -18.04
N LEU A 391 1.32 11.08 -16.80
CA LEU A 391 0.52 11.79 -15.81
C LEU A 391 0.99 13.26 -15.81
N PRO A 392 0.16 14.25 -16.13
CA PRO A 392 0.48 15.61 -15.78
C PRO A 392 0.50 15.64 -14.25
N ASP A 393 1.62 16.05 -13.67
CA ASP A 393 1.71 16.54 -12.29
C ASP A 393 0.48 17.43 -12.03
N LEU A 394 -0.49 16.95 -11.24
CA LEU A 394 -1.53 17.81 -10.67
C LEU A 394 -0.89 18.59 -9.51
N ARG A 395 -0.03 19.55 -9.85
CA ARG A 395 0.27 20.68 -8.96
C ARG A 395 -0.85 21.69 -9.14
N LYS A 396 -1.58 22.00 -8.07
CA LYS A 396 -2.35 23.25 -8.00
C LYS A 396 -1.37 24.41 -8.16
N GLN A 397 -1.32 25.01 -9.34
CA GLN A 397 -0.84 26.37 -9.48
C GLN A 397 -1.90 27.29 -8.87
N HIS A 398 -1.47 28.11 -7.91
CA HIS A 398 -2.17 29.33 -7.55
C HIS A 398 -2.27 30.22 -8.78
N SER A 399 -3.45 30.77 -9.05
CA SER A 399 -3.54 32.06 -9.75
C SER A 399 -4.80 32.82 -9.33
N LYS A 400 -4.53 33.82 -8.49
CA LYS A 400 -5.22 35.09 -8.20
C LYS A 400 -6.66 35.07 -7.71
#